data_AF-A0A1F5YZK5-F1
#
_entry.id   AF-A0A1F5YZK5-F1
#
_cell.length_a   1.000
_cell.length_b   1.000
_cell.length_c   1.000
_cell.angle_alpha   90.00
_cell.angle_beta   90.00
_cell.angle_gamma   90.00
#
_symmetry.space_group_name_H-M   'P 1'
#
loop_
_entity.id
_entity.type
_entity.pdbx_description
1 polymer ?
#
loop_
_entity_poly.entity_id
_entity_poly.type
_entity_poly.pdbx_seq_one_letter_code
_entity_poly.pdbx_strand_id
1 'polypeptide(L)'
;MYLLGGPVSQARAVFNPEQLNKKRYINIIFILDCSASMNKIIGPVRKIDIAKKTVESIVKNLAVEAHESGAMKSGLRVFGSKFYKWKQNCDDTSLEVPLDNIETTMDPILVKVLNVTAKGQSSLSLTIDALKGDFPEDDDQSNFIVVVSDGDESCGGSPCGAVKQLAGTSKGISVNTLGVQTDQTGYDNLNCMAEAGNGLYFDSKDVDKFILFLKDCNKKIGENRKQMALQAASDTVVIAKRNVTANMTEYTIPSPSPLYPDRDERFPAIDTLQPTDKLYMISTRGLWVEVFAPEKQLKGWIVAKTGGSQYSVTVTDDKTPLYAEKSPSSNVVAYLDAGAQLTVLKKDGAWYNVFNQKLNVRGWVVAFNVVEN
;
A
#
# COMPACT_ATOMS: atom_id res chain seq x y z
N MET A 1 -12.20 -58.06 7.06
CA MET A 1 -13.24 -57.03 7.24
C MET A 1 -12.54 -55.69 7.23
N TYR A 2 -12.79 -54.94 6.16
CA TYR A 2 -12.19 -53.66 5.81
C TYR A 2 -12.41 -52.60 6.89
N LEU A 3 -11.40 -51.76 7.17
CA LEU A 3 -11.58 -50.30 7.16
C LEU A 3 -10.27 -49.67 6.66
N LEU A 4 -10.35 -49.20 5.43
CA LEU A 4 -9.31 -48.51 4.68
C LEU A 4 -8.95 -47.21 5.39
N GLY A 5 -7.65 -46.96 5.58
CA GLY A 5 -7.14 -45.62 5.86
C GLY A 5 -7.53 -44.71 4.69
N GLY A 6 -8.50 -43.84 4.93
CA GLY A 6 -8.83 -42.77 3.99
C GLY A 6 -7.64 -41.82 3.84
N PRO A 7 -7.45 -41.21 2.66
CA PRO A 7 -6.38 -40.25 2.46
C PRO A 7 -6.57 -39.09 3.42
N VAL A 8 -5.51 -38.75 4.16
CA VAL A 8 -5.38 -37.48 4.87
C VAL A 8 -5.59 -36.39 3.84
N SER A 9 -6.74 -35.71 3.92
CA SER A 9 -7.11 -34.60 3.07
C SER A 9 -6.05 -33.51 3.24
N GLN A 10 -5.10 -33.42 2.32
CA GLN A 10 -4.30 -32.23 2.14
C GLN A 10 -5.25 -31.15 1.64
N ALA A 11 -5.90 -30.43 2.55
CA ALA A 11 -6.46 -29.13 2.24
C ALA A 11 -5.29 -28.16 2.04
N ARG A 12 -4.57 -28.33 0.93
CA ARG A 12 -3.80 -27.25 0.34
C ARG A 12 -4.84 -26.32 -0.25
N ALA A 13 -5.22 -25.30 0.51
CA ALA A 13 -5.56 -24.06 -0.15
C ALA A 13 -4.30 -23.70 -0.97
N VAL A 14 -4.36 -23.96 -2.27
CA VAL A 14 -3.40 -23.40 -3.21
C VAL A 14 -3.98 -22.03 -3.49
N PHE A 15 -3.24 -20.99 -3.15
CA PHE A 15 -3.54 -19.65 -3.60
C PHE A 15 -4.05 -19.68 -5.05
N ASN A 16 -5.27 -19.20 -5.27
CA ASN A 16 -5.83 -19.18 -6.62
C ASN A 16 -5.26 -17.97 -7.37
N PRO A 17 -4.32 -18.15 -8.31
CA PRO A 17 -3.69 -17.04 -9.01
C PRO A 17 -4.69 -16.28 -9.89
N GLU A 18 -5.84 -16.89 -10.20
CA GLU A 18 -6.93 -16.21 -10.90
C GLU A 18 -7.52 -15.04 -10.10
N GLN A 19 -7.42 -15.06 -8.77
CA GLN A 19 -7.87 -13.95 -7.93
C GLN A 19 -7.06 -12.67 -8.15
N LEU A 20 -5.80 -12.80 -8.59
CA LEU A 20 -4.98 -11.67 -8.99
C LEU A 20 -5.15 -11.29 -10.45
N ASN A 21 -5.88 -12.05 -11.27
CA ASN A 21 -6.04 -11.69 -12.69
C ASN A 21 -6.66 -10.28 -12.80
N LYS A 22 -6.02 -9.42 -13.61
CA LYS A 22 -6.40 -8.01 -13.82
C LYS A 22 -6.15 -7.05 -12.64
N LYS A 23 -5.66 -7.55 -11.50
CA LYS A 23 -5.23 -6.69 -10.38
C LYS A 23 -3.87 -6.07 -10.70
N ARG A 24 -3.67 -4.82 -10.25
CA ARG A 24 -2.49 -3.99 -10.55
C ARG A 24 -1.72 -3.58 -9.29
N TYR A 25 -2.32 -3.70 -8.12
CA TYR A 25 -1.73 -3.25 -6.87
C TYR A 25 -2.01 -4.23 -5.74
N ILE A 26 -1.14 -4.23 -4.74
CA ILE A 26 -1.24 -5.06 -3.54
C ILE A 26 -1.33 -4.12 -2.34
N ASN A 27 -2.35 -4.31 -1.52
CA ASN A 27 -2.45 -3.67 -0.22
C ASN A 27 -2.33 -4.73 0.87
N ILE A 28 -1.55 -4.46 1.90
CA ILE A 28 -1.32 -5.41 2.99
C ILE A 28 -1.61 -4.73 4.33
N ILE A 29 -2.55 -5.25 5.11
CA ILE A 29 -2.72 -4.82 6.50
C ILE A 29 -2.26 -5.95 7.41
N PHE A 30 -1.21 -5.68 8.19
CA PHE A 30 -0.77 -6.57 9.25
C PHE A 30 -1.66 -6.39 10.47
N ILE A 31 -2.06 -7.50 11.07
CA ILE A 31 -2.76 -7.53 12.35
C ILE A 31 -1.86 -8.24 13.35
N LEU A 32 -1.38 -7.52 14.35
CA LEU A 32 -0.52 -8.06 15.38
C LEU A 32 -1.29 -8.28 16.69
N ASP A 33 -1.33 -9.54 17.11
CA ASP A 33 -1.87 -9.95 18.40
C ASP A 33 -0.97 -9.50 19.54
N CYS A 34 -1.50 -8.65 20.42
CA CYS A 34 -0.87 -8.22 21.66
C CYS A 34 -1.69 -8.65 22.89
N SER A 35 -2.49 -9.71 22.80
CA SER A 35 -3.19 -10.28 23.94
C SER A 35 -2.23 -10.87 24.99
N ALA A 36 -2.70 -11.07 26.21
CA ALA A 36 -1.85 -11.56 27.29
C ALA A 36 -1.30 -12.98 27.06
N SER A 37 -1.95 -13.83 26.26
CA SER A 37 -1.45 -15.17 25.90
C SER A 37 -0.10 -15.09 25.17
N MET A 38 0.14 -14.00 24.45
CA MET A 38 1.38 -13.72 23.73
C MET A 38 2.58 -13.47 24.66
N ASN A 39 2.38 -13.29 25.97
CA ASN A 39 3.47 -13.25 26.95
C ASN A 39 4.02 -14.64 27.32
N LYS A 40 3.38 -15.73 26.90
CA LYS A 40 3.87 -17.09 27.21
C LYS A 40 5.29 -17.29 26.67
N ILE A 41 6.15 -17.82 27.52
CA ILE A 41 7.55 -18.11 27.19
C ILE A 41 7.61 -19.46 26.46
N ILE A 42 8.33 -19.49 25.34
CA ILE A 42 8.59 -20.66 24.50
C ILE A 42 10.10 -20.75 24.32
N GLY A 43 10.73 -21.70 25.03
CA GLY A 43 12.19 -21.76 25.11
C GLY A 43 12.75 -20.47 25.75
N PRO A 44 13.68 -19.74 25.10
CA PRO A 44 14.27 -18.51 25.65
C PRO A 44 13.51 -17.22 25.31
N VAL A 45 12.42 -17.26 24.53
CA VAL A 45 11.71 -16.08 24.02
C VAL A 45 10.21 -16.12 24.33
N ARG A 46 9.51 -14.99 24.32
CA ARG A 46 8.03 -14.97 24.41
C ARG A 46 7.41 -15.10 23.04
N LYS A 47 6.15 -15.56 22.95
CA LYS A 47 5.39 -15.60 21.70
C LYS A 47 5.34 -14.22 21.02
N ILE A 48 5.13 -13.14 21.78
CA ILE A 48 5.12 -11.77 21.23
C ILE A 48 6.44 -11.41 20.56
N ASP A 49 7.57 -11.89 21.06
CA ASP A 49 8.89 -11.61 20.47
C ASP A 49 9.04 -12.34 19.12
N ILE A 50 8.44 -13.55 18.98
CA ILE A 50 8.36 -14.28 17.71
C ILE A 50 7.47 -13.52 16.73
N ALA A 51 6.26 -13.11 17.16
CA ALA A 51 5.31 -12.39 16.33
C ALA A 51 5.90 -11.07 15.77
N LYS A 52 6.59 -10.31 16.63
CA LYS A 52 7.31 -9.09 16.22
C LYS A 52 8.35 -9.36 15.14
N LYS A 53 9.18 -10.40 15.33
CA LYS A 53 10.20 -10.81 14.34
C LYS A 53 9.57 -11.28 13.03
N THR A 54 8.42 -11.96 13.09
CA THR A 54 7.67 -12.39 11.91
C THR A 54 7.22 -11.18 11.09
N VAL A 55 6.56 -10.20 11.72
CA VAL A 55 6.13 -8.96 11.03
C VAL A 55 7.34 -8.19 10.50
N GLU A 56 8.39 -8.02 11.30
CA GLU A 56 9.62 -7.34 10.89
C GLU A 56 10.25 -8.00 9.65
N SER A 57 10.37 -9.32 9.63
CA SER A 57 10.93 -10.07 8.50
C SER A 57 10.11 -9.85 7.23
N ILE A 58 8.78 -9.95 7.32
CA ILE A 58 7.89 -9.76 6.18
C ILE A 58 8.02 -8.33 5.63
N VAL A 59 7.86 -7.31 6.48
CA VAL A 59 7.88 -5.91 6.06
C VAL A 59 9.20 -5.54 5.40
N LYS A 60 10.34 -5.94 5.97
CA LYS A 60 11.67 -5.66 5.39
C LYS A 60 11.84 -6.31 4.01
N ASN A 61 11.40 -7.56 3.85
CA ASN A 61 11.49 -8.25 2.56
C ASN A 61 10.54 -7.63 1.51
N LEU A 62 9.33 -7.22 1.91
CA LEU A 62 8.39 -6.59 1.01
C LEU A 62 8.82 -5.20 0.57
N ALA A 63 9.47 -4.41 1.43
CA ALA A 63 9.96 -3.09 1.07
C ALA A 63 10.99 -3.16 -0.08
N VAL A 64 11.86 -4.19 -0.08
CA VAL A 64 12.80 -4.45 -1.18
C VAL A 64 12.04 -4.74 -2.49
N GLU A 65 11.03 -5.62 -2.44
CA GLU A 65 10.22 -5.99 -3.62
C GLU A 65 9.36 -4.83 -4.15
N ALA A 66 8.85 -3.99 -3.24
CA ALA A 66 8.05 -2.85 -3.58
C ALA A 66 8.87 -1.75 -4.24
N HIS A 67 10.12 -1.54 -3.81
CA HIS A 67 11.01 -0.60 -4.46
C HIS A 67 11.21 -0.94 -5.95
N GLU A 68 11.29 -2.23 -6.30
CA GLU A 68 11.45 -2.68 -7.68
C GLU A 68 10.17 -2.61 -8.52
N SER A 69 9.02 -2.72 -7.86
CA SER A 69 7.74 -2.92 -8.54
C SER A 69 6.81 -1.72 -8.47
N GLY A 70 6.89 -0.89 -7.44
CA GLY A 70 6.04 0.27 -7.27
C GLY A 70 4.55 -0.05 -7.17
N ALA A 71 4.14 -1.09 -6.44
CA ALA A 71 2.73 -1.49 -6.44
C ALA A 71 2.20 -1.93 -5.07
N MET A 72 2.95 -1.68 -4.00
CA MET A 72 2.59 -2.17 -2.66
C MET A 72 2.29 -1.04 -1.68
N LYS A 73 1.20 -1.21 -0.94
CA LYS A 73 0.91 -0.45 0.27
C LYS A 73 0.89 -1.38 1.47
N SER A 74 1.28 -0.85 2.63
CA SER A 74 1.17 -1.55 3.90
C SER A 74 0.58 -0.70 5.01
N GLY A 75 -0.04 -1.36 5.98
CA GLY A 75 -0.54 -0.77 7.22
C GLY A 75 -0.43 -1.76 8.38
N LEU A 76 -0.62 -1.27 9.60
CA LEU A 76 -0.56 -2.05 10.82
C LEU A 76 -1.75 -1.75 11.73
N ARG A 77 -2.48 -2.80 12.08
CA ARG A 77 -3.48 -2.82 13.14
C ARG A 77 -2.99 -3.73 14.26
N VAL A 78 -3.32 -3.39 15.49
CA VAL A 78 -3.00 -4.18 16.69
C VAL A 78 -4.24 -4.40 17.51
N PHE A 79 -4.26 -5.46 18.32
CA PHE A 79 -5.29 -5.64 19.34
C PHE A 79 -4.72 -6.16 20.66
N GLY A 80 -5.40 -5.88 21.77
CA GLY A 80 -4.99 -6.27 23.12
C GLY A 80 -3.80 -5.47 23.66
N SER A 81 -3.43 -4.34 23.07
CA SER A 81 -2.21 -3.60 23.44
C SER A 81 -2.44 -2.47 24.46
N LYS A 82 -3.68 -1.98 24.61
CA LYS A 82 -4.00 -0.80 25.43
C LYS A 82 -4.42 -1.16 26.84
N PHE A 83 -5.29 -2.14 26.99
CA PHE A 83 -5.87 -2.52 28.29
C PHE A 83 -5.30 -3.84 28.78
N TYR A 84 -5.10 -3.95 30.10
CA TYR A 84 -4.70 -5.22 30.70
C TYR A 84 -5.87 -6.20 30.74
N LYS A 85 -5.58 -7.51 30.61
CA LYS A 85 -6.57 -8.60 30.58
C LYS A 85 -7.61 -8.55 31.70
N TRP A 86 -7.22 -8.17 32.92
CA TRP A 86 -8.12 -8.07 34.08
C TRP A 86 -9.19 -6.98 33.97
N LYS A 87 -9.03 -6.02 33.04
CA LYS A 87 -10.08 -5.04 32.69
C LYS A 87 -11.20 -5.64 31.84
N GLN A 88 -11.00 -6.83 31.27
CA GLN A 88 -11.96 -7.52 30.40
C GLN A 88 -12.49 -6.63 29.25
N ASN A 89 -11.66 -5.71 28.76
CA ASN A 89 -12.03 -4.86 27.63
C ASN A 89 -11.74 -5.59 26.32
N CYS A 90 -12.79 -5.82 25.54
CA CYS A 90 -12.74 -6.45 24.22
C CYS A 90 -12.77 -5.45 23.07
N ASP A 91 -13.01 -4.17 23.37
CA ASP A 91 -12.87 -3.05 22.44
C ASP A 91 -11.43 -2.48 22.55
N ASP A 92 -10.46 -3.34 22.25
CA ASP A 92 -9.03 -3.01 22.29
C ASP A 92 -8.39 -3.34 20.94
N THR A 93 -8.80 -2.64 19.89
CA THR A 93 -8.16 -2.66 18.57
C THR A 93 -7.80 -1.23 18.12
N SER A 94 -6.69 -1.07 17.40
CA SER A 94 -6.34 0.19 16.76
C SER A 94 -5.54 0.00 15.48
N LEU A 95 -5.88 0.82 14.48
CA LEU A 95 -5.02 1.06 13.33
C LEU A 95 -3.88 1.98 13.77
N GLU A 96 -2.69 1.40 13.97
CA GLU A 96 -1.48 2.11 14.43
C GLU A 96 -0.76 2.80 13.28
N VAL A 97 -0.79 2.19 12.10
CA VAL A 97 -0.25 2.75 10.86
C VAL A 97 -1.30 2.56 9.77
N PRO A 98 -1.90 3.65 9.25
CA PRO A 98 -2.82 3.59 8.13
C PRO A 98 -2.17 3.02 6.87
N LEU A 99 -2.99 2.49 5.98
CA LEU A 99 -2.55 1.94 4.71
C LEU A 99 -1.97 3.05 3.81
N ASP A 100 -0.68 2.95 3.49
CA ASP A 100 0.02 3.83 2.56
C ASP A 100 1.19 3.07 1.91
N ASN A 101 1.91 3.68 0.98
CA ASN A 101 3.06 3.08 0.31
C ASN A 101 4.03 2.43 1.32
N ILE A 102 4.52 1.23 1.03
CA ILE A 102 5.36 0.51 1.99
C ILE A 102 6.69 1.23 2.26
N GLU A 103 7.19 2.00 1.30
CA GLU A 103 8.38 2.84 1.46
C GLU A 103 8.18 3.93 2.53
N THR A 104 6.95 4.42 2.73
CA THR A 104 6.62 5.42 3.76
C THR A 104 6.21 4.77 5.08
N THR A 105 5.64 3.57 5.04
CA THR A 105 5.06 2.91 6.22
C THR A 105 5.99 1.90 6.89
N MET A 106 7.04 1.41 6.22
CA MET A 106 7.98 0.44 6.78
C MET A 106 8.53 0.89 8.15
N ASP A 107 9.18 2.05 8.22
CA ASP A 107 9.79 2.52 9.46
C ASP A 107 8.76 2.75 10.59
N PRO A 108 7.63 3.44 10.36
CA PRO A 108 6.54 3.53 11.34
C PRO A 108 6.05 2.17 11.84
N ILE A 109 5.86 1.20 10.94
CA ILE A 109 5.42 -0.16 11.31
C ILE A 109 6.46 -0.82 12.21
N LEU A 110 7.75 -0.79 11.82
CA LEU A 110 8.82 -1.39 12.61
C LEU A 110 8.93 -0.75 14.01
N VAL A 111 8.87 0.58 14.10
CA VAL A 111 8.90 1.29 15.38
C VAL A 111 7.71 0.90 16.26
N LYS A 112 6.50 0.80 15.68
CA LYS A 112 5.31 0.39 16.42
C LYS A 112 5.41 -1.05 16.90
N VAL A 113 5.77 -1.98 16.02
CA VAL A 113 5.93 -3.41 16.32
C VAL A 113 6.97 -3.62 17.42
N LEU A 114 8.09 -2.89 17.41
CA LEU A 114 9.10 -3.00 18.47
C LEU A 114 8.56 -2.55 19.83
N ASN A 115 7.76 -1.49 19.88
CA ASN A 115 7.32 -0.86 21.13
C ASN A 115 6.00 -1.40 21.70
N VAL A 116 5.20 -2.16 20.94
CA VAL A 116 3.96 -2.74 21.49
C VAL A 116 4.26 -3.76 22.59
N THR A 117 3.32 -3.89 23.51
CA THR A 117 3.40 -4.80 24.65
C THR A 117 2.14 -5.65 24.71
N ALA A 118 2.31 -6.93 25.03
CA ALA A 118 1.20 -7.86 25.15
C ALA A 118 0.49 -7.65 26.50
N LYS A 119 -0.81 -7.30 26.52
CA LYS A 119 -1.53 -6.93 27.74
C LYS A 119 -2.94 -7.52 27.87
N GLY A 120 -3.73 -7.46 26.81
CA GLY A 120 -5.19 -7.46 26.86
C GLY A 120 -5.84 -8.80 26.56
N GLN A 121 -7.13 -8.74 26.26
CA GLN A 121 -7.89 -9.89 25.75
C GLN A 121 -7.63 -10.06 24.25
N SER A 122 -7.92 -11.25 23.74
CA SER A 122 -7.82 -11.58 22.32
C SER A 122 -9.16 -11.33 21.64
N SER A 123 -9.28 -10.20 20.93
CA SER A 123 -10.50 -9.74 20.24
C SER A 123 -10.34 -9.86 18.72
N LEU A 124 -10.06 -11.08 18.24
CA LEU A 124 -9.80 -11.35 16.81
C LEU A 124 -11.01 -10.97 15.95
N SER A 125 -12.20 -11.41 16.36
CA SER A 125 -13.44 -11.20 15.61
C SER A 125 -13.75 -9.71 15.42
N LEU A 126 -13.68 -8.93 16.51
CA LEU A 126 -13.89 -7.48 16.49
C LEU A 126 -12.81 -6.76 15.66
N THR A 127 -11.56 -7.24 15.73
CA THR A 127 -10.46 -6.67 14.93
C THR A 127 -10.69 -6.88 13.44
N ILE A 128 -11.19 -8.05 13.03
CA ILE A 128 -11.55 -8.33 11.63
C ILE A 128 -12.71 -7.43 11.17
N ASP A 129 -13.73 -7.25 12.01
CA ASP A 129 -14.84 -6.36 11.70
C ASP A 129 -14.39 -4.90 11.55
N ALA A 130 -13.42 -4.46 12.35
CA ALA A 130 -12.87 -3.11 12.30
C ALA A 130 -12.04 -2.82 11.03
N LEU A 131 -11.74 -3.83 10.20
CA LEU A 131 -11.07 -3.63 8.89
C LEU A 131 -12.02 -3.11 7.83
N LYS A 132 -13.34 -3.11 8.08
CA LYS A 132 -14.32 -2.50 7.19
C LYS A 132 -14.00 -1.00 7.06
N GLY A 133 -13.49 -0.60 5.89
CA GLY A 133 -13.08 0.78 5.59
C GLY A 133 -11.58 1.05 5.70
N ASP A 134 -10.76 0.10 6.16
CA ASP A 134 -9.30 0.26 6.19
C ASP A 134 -8.67 0.07 4.79
N PHE A 135 -9.40 -0.52 3.83
CA PHE A 135 -8.98 -0.70 2.44
C PHE A 135 -9.76 0.23 1.48
N PRO A 136 -9.13 0.69 0.38
CA PRO A 136 -9.83 1.41 -0.68
C PRO A 136 -10.83 0.51 -1.41
N GLU A 137 -11.91 1.10 -1.91
CA GLU A 137 -12.98 0.39 -2.65
C GLU A 137 -12.67 0.15 -4.14
N ASP A 138 -11.39 0.24 -4.54
CA ASP A 138 -10.97 0.11 -5.93
C ASP A 138 -10.81 -1.36 -6.40
N ASP A 139 -11.35 -1.69 -7.57
CA ASP A 139 -11.34 -3.05 -8.11
C ASP A 139 -10.02 -3.46 -8.81
N ASP A 140 -9.02 -2.57 -8.85
CA ASP A 140 -7.70 -2.90 -9.36
C ASP A 140 -6.70 -3.31 -8.27
N GLN A 141 -7.17 -3.36 -7.02
CA GLN A 141 -6.39 -3.73 -5.85
C GLN A 141 -6.63 -5.19 -5.45
N SER A 142 -5.58 -5.84 -4.95
CA SER A 142 -5.66 -7.07 -4.18
C SER A 142 -5.32 -6.76 -2.72
N ASN A 143 -6.27 -6.99 -1.82
CA ASN A 143 -6.18 -6.61 -0.42
C ASN A 143 -5.87 -7.84 0.43
N PHE A 144 -4.67 -7.90 0.99
CA PHE A 144 -4.24 -8.97 1.88
C PHE A 144 -4.32 -8.50 3.33
N ILE A 145 -5.00 -9.29 4.15
CA ILE A 145 -4.96 -9.18 5.61
C ILE A 145 -4.01 -10.26 6.10
N VAL A 146 -3.06 -9.87 6.96
CA VAL A 146 -2.03 -10.77 7.49
C VAL A 146 -2.12 -10.79 9.00
N VAL A 147 -2.79 -11.81 9.55
CA VAL A 147 -3.00 -11.97 10.98
C VAL A 147 -1.82 -12.72 11.60
N VAL A 148 -1.14 -12.13 12.56
CA VAL A 148 -0.03 -12.76 13.31
C VAL A 148 -0.48 -12.93 14.76
N SER A 149 -0.83 -14.16 15.14
CA SER A 149 -1.53 -14.46 16.40
C SER A 149 -1.26 -15.90 16.86
N ASP A 150 -1.48 -16.19 18.14
CA ASP A 150 -1.54 -17.57 18.64
C ASP A 150 -2.94 -18.21 18.53
N GLY A 151 -3.91 -17.49 17.96
CA GLY A 151 -5.21 -17.98 17.52
C GLY A 151 -6.29 -18.03 18.61
N ASP A 152 -5.97 -17.60 19.83
CA ASP A 152 -6.94 -17.56 20.93
C ASP A 152 -7.97 -16.43 20.70
N GLU A 153 -9.23 -16.69 21.05
CA GLU A 153 -10.32 -15.72 20.99
C GLU A 153 -11.03 -15.75 22.34
N SER A 154 -10.76 -14.75 23.17
CA SER A 154 -11.21 -14.70 24.57
C SER A 154 -12.34 -13.70 24.81
N CYS A 155 -12.81 -13.03 23.76
CA CYS A 155 -13.91 -12.07 23.80
C CYS A 155 -15.26 -12.64 23.33
N GLY A 156 -15.33 -13.95 23.08
CA GLY A 156 -16.58 -14.65 22.73
C GLY A 156 -17.05 -14.42 21.30
N GLY A 157 -16.21 -13.86 20.44
CA GLY A 157 -16.51 -13.69 19.01
C GLY A 157 -16.35 -14.99 18.21
N SER A 158 -16.74 -14.94 16.93
CA SER A 158 -16.45 -16.00 15.95
C SER A 158 -15.47 -15.47 14.90
N PRO A 159 -14.16 -15.79 15.00
CA PRO A 159 -13.17 -15.23 14.09
C PRO A 159 -13.45 -15.62 12.63
N CYS A 160 -13.81 -16.88 12.39
CA CYS A 160 -14.20 -17.34 11.04
C CYS A 160 -15.48 -16.67 10.54
N GLY A 161 -16.47 -16.47 11.43
CA GLY A 161 -17.71 -15.78 11.07
C GLY A 161 -17.47 -14.35 10.61
N ALA A 162 -16.63 -13.62 11.35
CA ALA A 162 -16.22 -12.26 11.00
C ALA A 162 -15.49 -12.22 9.65
N VAL A 163 -14.54 -13.14 9.41
CA VAL A 163 -13.83 -13.22 8.13
C VAL A 163 -14.77 -13.54 6.97
N LYS A 164 -15.69 -14.50 7.16
CA LYS A 164 -16.67 -14.85 6.13
C LYS A 164 -17.57 -13.66 5.76
N GLN A 165 -17.95 -12.86 6.75
CA GLN A 165 -18.71 -11.64 6.49
C GLN A 165 -17.87 -10.62 5.71
N LEU A 166 -16.64 -10.37 6.14
CA LEU A 166 -15.73 -9.41 5.49
C LEU A 166 -15.44 -9.79 4.03
N ALA A 167 -15.11 -11.05 3.77
CA ALA A 167 -14.85 -11.55 2.42
C ALA A 167 -16.09 -11.53 1.52
N GLY A 168 -17.29 -11.63 2.09
CA GLY A 168 -18.55 -11.52 1.35
C GLY A 168 -18.92 -10.09 0.96
N THR A 169 -18.50 -9.09 1.73
CA THR A 169 -18.84 -7.67 1.49
C THR A 169 -17.81 -6.93 0.66
N SER A 170 -16.57 -7.40 0.61
CA SER A 170 -15.45 -6.67 0.03
C SER A 170 -14.77 -7.48 -1.08
N LYS A 171 -14.75 -6.93 -2.29
CA LYS A 171 -14.11 -7.59 -3.44
C LYS A 171 -12.58 -7.59 -3.26
N GLY A 172 -11.96 -8.72 -3.56
CA GLY A 172 -10.49 -8.85 -3.60
C GLY A 172 -9.80 -8.87 -2.24
N ILE A 173 -10.52 -9.15 -1.14
CA ILE A 173 -9.91 -9.40 0.17
C ILE A 173 -9.46 -10.87 0.27
N SER A 174 -8.23 -11.08 0.72
CA SER A 174 -7.67 -12.37 1.14
C SER A 174 -7.19 -12.28 2.59
N VAL A 175 -7.61 -13.20 3.46
CA VAL A 175 -7.14 -13.27 4.85
C VAL A 175 -6.13 -14.40 5.00
N ASN A 176 -4.90 -14.05 5.35
CA ASN A 176 -3.80 -14.97 5.57
C ASN A 176 -3.40 -14.91 7.04
N THR A 177 -3.05 -16.05 7.62
CA THR A 177 -2.76 -16.15 9.06
C THR A 177 -1.39 -16.77 9.28
N LEU A 178 -0.57 -16.15 10.13
CA LEU A 178 0.69 -16.69 10.63
C LEU A 178 0.52 -17.06 12.11
N GLY A 179 0.44 -18.37 12.37
CA GLY A 179 0.27 -18.93 13.70
C GLY A 179 1.56 -18.89 14.52
N VAL A 180 1.51 -18.30 15.71
CA VAL A 180 2.64 -18.19 16.64
C VAL A 180 2.45 -19.16 17.79
N GLN A 181 3.10 -20.32 17.71
CA GLN A 181 3.08 -21.32 18.80
C GLN A 181 1.64 -21.64 19.23
N THR A 182 0.82 -21.97 18.24
CA THR A 182 -0.61 -22.29 18.35
C THR A 182 -0.80 -23.64 19.06
N ASP A 183 -1.85 -23.73 19.87
CA ASP A 183 -2.40 -25.03 20.25
C ASP A 183 -3.45 -25.49 19.23
N GLN A 184 -4.13 -26.61 19.47
CA GLN A 184 -5.12 -27.13 18.52
C GLN A 184 -6.26 -26.13 18.26
N THR A 185 -6.80 -25.52 19.32
CA THR A 185 -7.88 -24.54 19.20
C THR A 185 -7.44 -23.29 18.43
N GLY A 186 -6.26 -22.76 18.75
CA GLY A 186 -5.70 -21.61 18.05
C GLY A 186 -5.40 -21.90 16.58
N TYR A 187 -4.89 -23.10 16.27
CA TYR A 187 -4.71 -23.56 14.89
C TYR A 187 -6.06 -23.64 14.17
N ASP A 188 -7.07 -24.28 14.76
CA ASP A 188 -8.39 -24.44 14.15
C ASP A 188 -9.02 -23.07 13.82
N ASN A 189 -8.93 -22.11 14.74
CA ASN A 189 -9.39 -20.74 14.52
C ASN A 189 -8.67 -20.06 13.34
N LEU A 190 -7.34 -20.04 13.35
CA LEU A 190 -6.56 -19.35 12.31
C LEU A 190 -6.70 -20.04 10.94
N ASN A 191 -6.69 -21.37 10.89
CA ASN A 191 -6.88 -22.11 9.65
C ASN A 191 -8.27 -21.82 9.05
N CYS A 192 -9.30 -21.86 9.89
CA CYS A 192 -10.67 -21.55 9.48
C CYS A 192 -10.85 -20.08 9.04
N MET A 193 -10.17 -19.13 9.68
CA MET A 193 -10.10 -17.74 9.20
C MET A 193 -9.47 -17.66 7.80
N ALA A 194 -8.33 -18.33 7.59
CA ALA A 194 -7.66 -18.32 6.29
C ALA A 194 -8.55 -18.91 5.19
N GLU A 195 -9.18 -20.06 5.44
CA GLU A 195 -10.10 -20.70 4.50
C GLU A 195 -11.32 -19.81 4.20
N ALA A 196 -11.95 -19.24 5.23
CA ALA A 196 -13.10 -18.35 5.07
C ALA A 196 -12.77 -17.07 4.28
N GLY A 197 -11.52 -16.63 4.37
CA GLY A 197 -11.02 -15.43 3.72
C GLY A 197 -10.29 -15.68 2.40
N ASN A 198 -10.37 -16.88 1.81
CA ASN A 198 -9.63 -17.24 0.60
C ASN A 198 -8.12 -16.94 0.69
N GLY A 199 -7.51 -17.15 1.85
CA GLY A 199 -6.08 -17.06 2.04
C GLY A 199 -5.52 -18.34 2.64
N LEU A 200 -4.34 -18.23 3.22
CA LEU A 200 -3.53 -19.37 3.64
C LEU A 200 -3.09 -19.24 5.10
N TYR A 201 -3.01 -20.40 5.76
CA TYR A 201 -2.35 -20.54 7.04
C TYR A 201 -0.88 -20.87 6.86
N PHE A 202 -0.03 -20.20 7.62
CA PHE A 202 1.39 -20.51 7.78
C PHE A 202 1.74 -20.59 9.25
N ASP A 203 2.67 -21.46 9.62
CA ASP A 203 3.31 -21.37 10.93
C ASP A 203 4.33 -20.22 10.90
N SER A 204 4.47 -19.48 11.99
CA SER A 204 5.48 -18.42 12.14
C SER A 204 6.92 -18.87 11.83
N LYS A 205 7.26 -20.15 12.03
CA LYS A 205 8.55 -20.73 11.65
C LYS A 205 8.75 -20.86 10.13
N ASP A 206 7.66 -20.84 9.39
CA ASP A 206 7.59 -20.94 7.93
C ASP A 206 7.40 -19.57 7.27
N VAL A 207 7.76 -18.47 7.97
CA VAL A 207 7.63 -17.09 7.47
C VAL A 207 8.29 -16.89 6.10
N ASP A 208 9.38 -17.60 5.81
CA ASP A 208 10.05 -17.52 4.51
C ASP A 208 9.17 -18.04 3.37
N LYS A 209 8.33 -19.06 3.61
CA LYS A 209 7.35 -19.54 2.63
C LYS A 209 6.26 -18.50 2.38
N PHE A 210 5.84 -17.79 3.42
CA PHE A 210 4.88 -16.70 3.28
C PHE A 210 5.48 -15.51 2.51
N ILE A 211 6.74 -15.18 2.75
CA ILE A 211 7.46 -14.15 1.99
C ILE A 211 7.55 -14.54 0.52
N LEU A 212 7.94 -15.78 0.20
CA LEU A 212 7.96 -16.28 -1.18
C LEU A 212 6.58 -16.22 -1.84
N PHE A 213 5.54 -16.60 -1.10
CA PHE A 213 4.16 -16.47 -1.54
C PHE A 213 3.80 -15.03 -1.93
N LEU A 214 4.15 -14.04 -1.10
CA LEU A 214 3.90 -12.62 -1.41
C LEU A 214 4.74 -12.12 -2.59
N LYS A 215 5.98 -12.61 -2.75
CA LYS A 215 6.83 -12.31 -3.91
C LYS A 215 6.21 -12.82 -5.21
N ASP A 216 5.70 -14.04 -5.21
CA ASP A 216 4.99 -14.61 -6.36
C ASP A 216 3.73 -13.80 -6.71
N CYS A 217 2.98 -13.37 -5.70
CA CYS A 217 1.85 -12.46 -5.89
C CYS A 217 2.29 -11.15 -6.54
N ASN A 218 3.36 -10.52 -6.03
CA ASN A 218 3.88 -9.28 -6.58
C ASN A 218 4.35 -9.41 -8.02
N LYS A 219 5.04 -10.50 -8.33
CA LYS A 219 5.48 -10.80 -9.70
C LYS A 219 4.29 -10.89 -10.64
N LYS A 220 3.22 -11.60 -10.25
CA LYS A 220 1.98 -11.71 -11.04
C LYS A 220 1.33 -10.35 -11.28
N ILE A 221 1.29 -9.49 -10.26
CA ILE A 221 0.80 -8.11 -10.37
C ILE A 221 1.69 -7.28 -11.32
N GLY A 222 3.00 -7.43 -11.26
CA GLY A 222 3.93 -6.84 -12.22
C GLY A 222 3.67 -7.29 -13.66
N GLU A 223 3.43 -8.59 -13.88
CA GLU A 223 3.07 -9.13 -15.19
C GLU A 223 1.74 -8.58 -15.70
N ASN A 224 0.70 -8.52 -14.85
CA ASN A 224 -0.60 -7.95 -15.22
C ASN A 224 -0.46 -6.50 -15.67
N ARG A 225 0.31 -5.69 -14.93
CA ARG A 225 0.57 -4.29 -15.29
C ARG A 225 1.27 -4.18 -16.64
N LYS A 226 2.28 -5.03 -16.90
CA LYS A 226 2.97 -5.10 -18.21
C LYS A 226 2.00 -5.46 -19.33
N GLN A 227 1.16 -6.48 -19.14
CA GLN A 227 0.18 -6.90 -20.15
C GLN A 227 -0.88 -5.82 -20.42
N MET A 228 -1.37 -5.15 -19.37
CA MET A 228 -2.30 -4.03 -19.52
C MET A 228 -1.67 -2.85 -20.24
N ALA A 229 -0.38 -2.55 -19.99
CA ALA A 229 0.35 -1.53 -20.73
C ALA A 229 0.52 -1.91 -22.22
N LEU A 230 0.85 -3.16 -22.53
CA LEU A 230 0.96 -3.67 -23.91
C LEU A 230 -0.39 -3.66 -24.65
N GLN A 231 -1.47 -4.04 -23.95
CA GLN A 231 -2.82 -3.97 -24.51
C GLN A 231 -3.25 -2.51 -24.73
N ALA A 232 -2.97 -1.61 -23.80
CA ALA A 232 -3.25 -0.18 -23.98
C ALA A 232 -2.50 0.41 -25.18
N ALA A 233 -1.25 0.00 -25.41
CA ALA A 233 -0.49 0.37 -26.61
C ALA A 233 -1.13 -0.19 -27.89
N SER A 234 -1.63 -1.42 -27.87
CA SER A 234 -2.31 -2.06 -29.01
C SER A 234 -3.71 -1.46 -29.28
N ASP A 235 -4.48 -1.16 -28.24
CA ASP A 235 -5.79 -0.49 -28.36
C ASP A 235 -5.63 0.94 -28.88
N THR A 236 -4.52 1.60 -28.55
CA THR A 236 -4.14 2.89 -29.15
C THR A 236 -3.94 2.77 -30.66
N VAL A 237 -3.39 1.65 -31.16
CA VAL A 237 -3.29 1.35 -32.61
C VAL A 237 -4.68 1.06 -33.22
N VAL A 238 -5.63 0.49 -32.47
CA VAL A 238 -7.02 0.25 -32.95
C VAL A 238 -7.86 1.54 -32.96
N ILE A 239 -7.61 2.48 -32.05
CA ILE A 239 -8.21 3.83 -32.08
C ILE A 239 -7.72 4.62 -33.31
N ALA A 240 -6.61 4.24 -33.95
CA ALA A 240 -6.09 4.85 -35.19
C ALA A 240 -6.94 4.63 -36.46
N LYS A 241 -8.21 4.16 -36.35
CA LYS A 241 -9.19 4.19 -37.45
C LYS A 241 -10.48 4.98 -37.18
N ARG A 242 -10.63 5.62 -36.01
CA ARG A 242 -11.70 6.62 -35.81
C ARG A 242 -11.07 8.01 -35.89
N ASN A 243 -11.60 8.86 -36.78
CA ASN A 243 -11.25 10.28 -36.86
C ASN A 243 -11.62 10.98 -35.53
N VAL A 244 -10.70 11.02 -34.57
CA VAL A 244 -10.88 11.73 -33.27
C VAL A 244 -10.31 13.16 -33.32
N THR A 245 -9.68 13.58 -34.41
CA THR A 245 -9.05 14.90 -34.54
C THR A 245 -10.01 16.10 -34.59
N ALA A 246 -11.34 15.91 -34.63
CA ALA A 246 -12.28 17.02 -34.77
C ALA A 246 -12.46 17.87 -33.50
N ASN A 247 -12.24 17.31 -32.29
CA ASN A 247 -12.61 17.97 -31.02
C ASN A 247 -11.52 17.90 -29.92
N MET A 248 -10.27 17.58 -30.23
CA MET A 248 -9.21 17.51 -29.21
C MET A 248 -8.53 18.86 -28.99
N THR A 249 -8.30 19.23 -27.72
CA THR A 249 -7.55 20.44 -27.36
C THR A 249 -6.05 20.18 -27.51
N GLU A 250 -5.37 21.02 -28.28
CA GLU A 250 -3.90 20.98 -28.40
C GLU A 250 -3.27 21.26 -27.02
N TYR A 251 -2.24 20.50 -26.69
CA TYR A 251 -1.57 20.54 -25.39
C TYR A 251 -0.07 20.75 -25.61
N THR A 252 0.52 21.68 -24.87
CA THR A 252 1.95 22.00 -25.00
C THR A 252 2.66 21.64 -23.71
N ILE A 253 3.82 20.99 -23.82
CA ILE A 253 4.70 20.72 -22.67
C ILE A 253 5.84 21.73 -22.62
N PRO A 254 6.19 22.27 -21.44
CA PRO A 254 7.21 23.33 -21.32
C PRO A 254 8.65 22.81 -21.34
N SER A 255 8.84 21.49 -21.21
CA SER A 255 10.16 20.84 -21.18
C SER A 255 10.01 19.37 -21.60
N PRO A 256 11.11 18.69 -21.95
CA PRO A 256 11.09 17.26 -22.19
C PRO A 256 10.39 16.52 -21.04
N SER A 257 9.40 15.71 -21.39
CA SER A 257 8.51 15.07 -20.42
C SER A 257 8.42 13.58 -20.73
N PRO A 258 8.84 12.70 -19.80
CA PRO A 258 8.70 11.27 -19.99
C PRO A 258 7.22 10.90 -20.13
N LEU A 259 6.92 10.07 -21.12
CA LEU A 259 5.58 9.56 -21.42
C LEU A 259 5.44 8.17 -20.81
N TYR A 260 4.51 8.03 -19.87
CA TYR A 260 4.30 6.79 -19.13
C TYR A 260 3.09 6.02 -19.67
N PRO A 261 3.08 4.68 -19.58
CA PRO A 261 1.92 3.87 -19.96
C PRO A 261 0.74 4.06 -19.01
N ASP A 262 0.99 4.49 -17.78
CA ASP A 262 -0.01 4.70 -16.73
C ASP A 262 0.41 5.89 -15.83
N ARG A 263 -0.45 6.29 -14.91
CA ARG A 263 -0.26 7.41 -13.98
C ARG A 263 0.68 7.07 -12.81
N ASP A 264 1.84 6.49 -13.12
CA ASP A 264 2.82 6.06 -12.13
C ASP A 264 4.24 6.15 -12.71
N GLU A 265 5.07 7.02 -12.14
CA GLU A 265 6.44 7.29 -12.60
C GLU A 265 7.39 6.09 -12.41
N ARG A 266 6.96 5.06 -11.69
CA ARG A 266 7.73 3.82 -11.48
C ARG A 266 7.69 2.91 -12.71
N PHE A 267 6.78 3.15 -13.65
CA PHE A 267 6.86 2.51 -14.97
C PHE A 267 8.02 3.11 -15.77
N PRO A 268 8.76 2.29 -16.53
CA PRO A 268 9.69 2.83 -17.52
C PRO A 268 8.89 3.68 -18.52
N ALA A 269 9.41 4.88 -18.81
CA ALA A 269 8.84 5.74 -19.81
C ALA A 269 8.85 5.03 -21.18
N ILE A 270 7.72 5.10 -21.89
CA ILE A 270 7.59 4.57 -23.26
C ILE A 270 8.44 5.41 -24.22
N ASP A 271 8.47 6.72 -24.01
CA ASP A 271 9.26 7.69 -24.77
C ASP A 271 9.46 8.97 -23.92
N THR A 272 10.25 9.91 -24.42
CA THR A 272 10.33 11.29 -23.90
C THR A 272 9.78 12.26 -24.93
N LEU A 273 8.66 12.90 -24.59
CA LEU A 273 8.04 13.93 -25.43
C LEU A 273 8.83 15.24 -25.34
N GLN A 274 8.96 15.93 -26.46
CA GLN A 274 9.63 17.21 -26.59
C GLN A 274 8.62 18.36 -26.67
N PRO A 275 8.97 19.59 -26.25
CA PRO A 275 8.10 20.77 -26.40
C PRO A 275 7.63 21.05 -27.84
N THR A 276 8.41 20.62 -28.83
CA THR A 276 8.09 20.73 -30.26
C THR A 276 7.14 19.64 -30.75
N ASP A 277 6.92 18.58 -29.97
CA ASP A 277 6.00 17.52 -30.35
C ASP A 277 4.57 18.07 -30.32
N LYS A 278 3.82 17.83 -31.39
CA LYS A 278 2.41 18.17 -31.41
C LYS A 278 1.64 17.19 -30.51
N LEU A 279 1.03 17.67 -29.44
CA LEU A 279 0.27 16.84 -28.49
C LEU A 279 -1.17 17.31 -28.41
N TYR A 280 -2.06 16.36 -28.15
CA TYR A 280 -3.46 16.62 -27.91
C TYR A 280 -3.86 16.01 -26.56
N MET A 281 -4.50 16.80 -25.71
CA MET A 281 -4.99 16.34 -24.43
C MET A 281 -6.23 15.46 -24.63
N ILE A 282 -6.21 14.28 -24.01
CA ILE A 282 -7.35 13.35 -23.97
C ILE A 282 -8.13 13.54 -22.67
N SER A 283 -7.44 13.48 -21.53
CA SER A 283 -8.05 13.58 -20.21
C SER A 283 -7.05 14.07 -19.16
N THR A 284 -7.55 14.51 -18.02
CA THR A 284 -6.73 14.88 -16.85
C THR A 284 -7.20 14.11 -15.63
N ARG A 285 -6.24 13.62 -14.83
CA ARG A 285 -6.52 12.99 -13.53
C ARG A 285 -5.44 13.36 -12.52
N GLY A 286 -5.78 14.29 -11.63
CA GLY A 286 -4.82 14.85 -10.68
C GLY A 286 -3.69 15.58 -11.39
N LEU A 287 -2.43 15.21 -11.09
CA LEU A 287 -1.23 15.74 -11.74
C LEU A 287 -0.90 15.05 -13.07
N TRP A 288 -1.77 14.19 -13.60
CA TRP A 288 -1.50 13.46 -14.83
C TRP A 288 -2.37 13.97 -15.96
N VAL A 289 -1.72 14.27 -17.10
CA VAL A 289 -2.40 14.57 -18.36
C VAL A 289 -2.20 13.39 -19.28
N GLU A 290 -3.32 12.81 -19.72
CA GLU A 290 -3.31 11.84 -20.79
C GLU A 290 -3.19 12.59 -22.11
N VAL A 291 -2.10 12.33 -22.84
CA VAL A 291 -1.79 13.02 -24.10
C VAL A 291 -1.67 12.03 -25.24
N PHE A 292 -1.98 12.51 -26.44
CA PHE A 292 -1.76 11.83 -27.71
C PHE A 292 -0.79 12.63 -28.57
N ALA A 293 0.29 12.00 -29.00
CA ALA A 293 1.30 12.54 -29.90
C ALA A 293 1.12 11.91 -31.30
N PRO A 294 0.33 12.50 -32.21
CA PRO A 294 0.02 11.88 -33.51
C PRO A 294 1.25 11.62 -34.39
N GLU A 295 2.24 12.49 -34.39
CA GLU A 295 3.45 12.34 -35.21
C GLU A 295 4.28 11.13 -34.78
N LYS A 296 4.27 10.83 -33.48
CA LYS A 296 4.93 9.66 -32.89
C LYS A 296 4.02 8.44 -32.82
N GLN A 297 2.72 8.60 -33.10
CA GLN A 297 1.67 7.59 -32.89
C GLN A 297 1.65 7.03 -31.46
N LEU A 298 1.96 7.86 -30.46
CA LEU A 298 2.02 7.47 -29.05
C LEU A 298 0.88 8.10 -28.25
N LYS A 299 0.35 7.33 -27.30
CA LYS A 299 -0.58 7.79 -26.27
C LYS A 299 -0.03 7.37 -24.91
N GLY A 300 -0.16 8.23 -23.92
CA GLY A 300 0.24 7.91 -22.55
C GLY A 300 -0.04 9.03 -21.58
N TRP A 301 0.51 8.91 -20.40
CA TRP A 301 0.37 9.87 -19.32
C TRP A 301 1.67 10.65 -19.13
N ILE A 302 1.57 11.96 -19.06
CA ILE A 302 2.64 12.83 -18.62
C ILE A 302 2.24 13.48 -17.31
N VAL A 303 3.22 13.80 -16.48
CA VAL A 303 2.98 14.64 -15.32
C VAL A 303 2.75 16.06 -15.81
N ALA A 304 1.58 16.62 -15.46
CA ALA A 304 1.17 17.98 -15.67
C ALA A 304 2.20 18.91 -15.01
N LYS A 305 3.20 19.34 -15.78
CA LYS A 305 4.01 20.51 -15.46
C LYS A 305 3.12 21.72 -15.73
N THR A 306 2.18 21.98 -14.82
CA THR A 306 1.30 23.15 -14.91
C THR A 306 2.16 24.38 -15.13
N GLY A 307 1.90 25.09 -16.23
CA GLY A 307 2.54 26.36 -16.55
C GLY A 307 2.47 27.27 -15.32
N GLY A 308 3.63 27.46 -14.71
CA GLY A 308 3.79 28.17 -13.45
C GLY A 308 5.26 28.48 -13.26
N SER A 309 5.83 29.20 -14.25
CA SER A 309 7.14 29.87 -14.20
C SER A 309 8.36 28.97 -13.94
N GLN A 310 9.26 28.92 -14.92
CA GLN A 310 10.59 28.33 -14.80
C GLN A 310 11.49 29.14 -13.84
N TYR A 311 11.19 29.15 -12.55
CA TYR A 311 12.18 29.56 -11.56
C TYR A 311 12.10 28.65 -10.34
N SER A 312 13.27 28.26 -9.87
CA SER A 312 13.39 27.67 -8.54
C SER A 312 13.42 28.78 -7.52
N VAL A 313 12.99 28.46 -6.31
CA VAL A 313 13.23 29.31 -5.15
C VAL A 313 14.18 28.60 -4.21
N THR A 314 15.08 29.38 -3.61
CA THR A 314 16.04 28.89 -2.62
C THR A 314 15.53 29.21 -1.23
N VAL A 315 15.48 28.21 -0.36
CA VAL A 315 15.11 28.39 1.06
C VAL A 315 16.16 29.25 1.77
N THR A 316 15.70 30.26 2.51
CA THR A 316 16.59 31.22 3.21
C THR A 316 17.02 30.74 4.58
N ASP A 317 16.14 30.05 5.30
CA ASP A 317 16.31 29.72 6.71
C ASP A 317 16.23 28.22 6.97
N ASP A 318 17.04 27.74 7.92
CA ASP A 318 17.00 26.35 8.36
C ASP A 318 15.67 26.03 9.03
N LYS A 319 15.20 24.80 8.83
CA LYS A 319 13.92 24.29 9.33
C LYS A 319 12.73 25.13 8.86
N THR A 320 12.77 25.61 7.62
CA THR A 320 11.62 26.24 6.98
C THR A 320 10.50 25.22 6.80
N PRO A 321 9.29 25.46 7.36
CA PRO A 321 8.19 24.52 7.25
C PRO A 321 7.58 24.54 5.84
N LEU A 322 7.37 23.34 5.31
CA LEU A 322 6.57 23.09 4.12
C LEU A 322 5.20 22.58 4.55
N TYR A 323 4.12 23.29 4.21
CA TYR A 323 2.77 23.04 4.70
C TYR A 323 1.93 22.23 3.70
N ALA A 324 1.00 21.41 4.18
CA ALA A 324 0.07 20.68 3.31
C ALA A 324 -0.89 21.61 2.55
N GLU A 325 -1.33 22.68 3.19
CA GLU A 325 -2.24 23.70 2.66
C GLU A 325 -1.65 25.12 2.78
N LYS A 326 -2.27 26.09 2.10
CA LYS A 326 -1.87 27.51 2.09
C LYS A 326 -2.24 28.21 3.42
N SER A 327 -1.78 27.66 4.55
CA SER A 327 -2.06 28.18 5.89
C SER A 327 -0.92 27.84 6.87
N PRO A 328 -0.48 28.77 7.75
CA PRO A 328 0.51 28.46 8.78
C PRO A 328 -0.02 27.54 9.88
N SER A 329 -1.35 27.40 9.99
CA SER A 329 -1.99 26.42 10.89
C SER A 329 -2.15 25.04 10.27
N SER A 330 -1.75 24.86 9.01
CA SER A 330 -1.78 23.56 8.33
C SER A 330 -0.72 22.62 8.90
N ASN A 331 -0.95 21.32 8.73
CA ASN A 331 0.07 20.30 8.96
C ASN A 331 1.32 20.60 8.14
N VAL A 332 2.49 20.44 8.77
CA VAL A 332 3.80 20.54 8.13
C VAL A 332 4.15 19.18 7.56
N VAL A 333 4.37 19.11 6.26
CA VAL A 333 4.70 17.87 5.52
C VAL A 333 6.20 17.61 5.49
N ALA A 334 7.03 18.65 5.62
CA ALA A 334 8.48 18.55 5.72
C ALA A 334 9.09 19.84 6.31
N TYR A 335 10.30 19.72 6.83
CA TYR A 335 11.15 20.86 7.15
C TYR A 335 12.30 20.93 6.16
N LEU A 336 12.61 22.13 5.69
CA LEU A 336 13.60 22.40 4.66
C LEU A 336 14.77 23.16 5.26
N ASP A 337 15.99 22.78 4.88
CA ASP A 337 17.21 23.47 5.30
C ASP A 337 17.52 24.66 4.38
N ALA A 338 18.27 25.64 4.88
CA ALA A 338 18.71 26.79 4.11
C ALA A 338 19.53 26.32 2.89
N GLY A 339 19.32 26.96 1.74
CA GLY A 339 19.94 26.57 0.48
C GLY A 339 19.21 25.45 -0.28
N ALA A 340 18.14 24.87 0.27
CA ALA A 340 17.34 23.88 -0.46
C ALA A 340 16.69 24.51 -1.71
N GLN A 341 16.85 23.84 -2.85
CA GLN A 341 16.26 24.23 -4.14
C GLN A 341 14.85 23.65 -4.27
N LEU A 342 13.87 24.51 -4.54
CA LEU A 342 12.47 24.12 -4.68
C LEU A 342 11.95 24.49 -6.06
N THR A 343 11.27 23.55 -6.72
CA THR A 343 10.57 23.84 -7.97
C THR A 343 9.23 24.50 -7.65
N VAL A 344 8.99 25.72 -8.14
CA VAL A 344 7.70 26.39 -7.97
C VAL A 344 6.68 25.75 -8.91
N LEU A 345 5.56 25.31 -8.35
CA LEU A 345 4.41 24.76 -9.09
C LEU A 345 3.31 25.81 -9.29
N LYS A 346 3.13 26.69 -8.30
CA LYS A 346 2.14 27.78 -8.33
C LYS A 346 2.54 28.87 -7.33
N LYS A 347 2.47 30.14 -7.74
CA LYS A 347 2.49 31.29 -6.82
C LYS A 347 1.05 31.75 -6.56
N ASP A 348 0.70 31.97 -5.31
CA ASP A 348 -0.64 32.38 -4.91
C ASP A 348 -0.55 33.39 -3.75
N GLY A 349 -0.48 34.68 -4.07
CA GLY A 349 -0.24 35.75 -3.10
C GLY A 349 1.11 35.58 -2.41
N ALA A 350 1.12 35.56 -1.07
CA ALA A 350 2.32 35.39 -0.24
C ALA A 350 2.79 33.93 -0.11
N TRP A 351 2.36 33.04 -0.99
CA TRP A 351 2.65 31.60 -0.87
C TRP A 351 3.10 31.01 -2.19
N TYR A 352 4.03 30.07 -2.10
CA TYR A 352 4.45 29.21 -3.19
C TYR A 352 4.01 27.78 -2.90
N ASN A 353 3.27 27.18 -3.83
CA ASN A 353 3.18 25.73 -3.91
C ASN A 353 4.44 25.24 -4.62
N VAL A 354 5.18 24.38 -3.95
CA VAL A 354 6.52 23.97 -4.36
C VAL A 354 6.70 22.46 -4.25
N PHE A 355 7.64 21.95 -5.04
CA PHE A 355 8.08 20.57 -5.00
C PHE A 355 9.57 20.50 -4.67
N ASN A 356 9.92 19.71 -3.66
CA ASN A 356 11.30 19.39 -3.35
C ASN A 356 11.65 18.03 -3.99
N GLN A 357 12.52 18.05 -4.98
CA GLN A 357 12.92 16.84 -5.72
C GLN A 357 13.68 15.83 -4.84
N LYS A 358 14.50 16.30 -3.91
CA LYS A 358 15.34 15.44 -3.05
C LYS A 358 14.51 14.70 -2.00
N LEU A 359 13.51 15.36 -1.45
CA LEU A 359 12.61 14.82 -0.44
C LEU A 359 11.34 14.21 -1.06
N ASN A 360 11.15 14.36 -2.37
CA ASN A 360 9.95 13.94 -3.11
C ASN A 360 8.64 14.38 -2.44
N VAL A 361 8.61 15.60 -1.90
CA VAL A 361 7.49 16.14 -1.13
C VAL A 361 7.01 17.44 -1.75
N ARG A 362 5.68 17.61 -1.78
CA ARG A 362 5.01 18.84 -2.22
C ARG A 362 4.37 19.54 -1.04
N GLY A 363 4.33 20.87 -1.09
CA GLY A 363 3.56 21.63 -0.13
C GLY A 363 3.64 23.12 -0.41
N TRP A 364 3.22 23.90 0.56
CA TRP A 364 3.16 25.34 0.52
C TRP A 364 4.27 25.92 1.40
N VAL A 365 5.04 26.85 0.86
CA VAL A 365 6.03 27.62 1.62
C VAL A 365 5.67 29.09 1.51
N VAL A 366 5.88 29.84 2.59
CA VAL A 366 5.59 31.27 2.60
C VAL A 366 6.67 32.02 1.83
N ALA A 367 6.27 33.02 1.07
CA ALA A 367 7.14 33.72 0.13
C ALA A 367 8.33 34.44 0.78
N PHE A 368 8.24 34.78 2.07
CA PHE A 368 9.34 35.43 2.79
C PHE A 368 10.45 34.45 3.23
N ASN A 369 10.20 33.13 3.19
CA ASN A 369 11.18 32.09 3.56
C ASN A 369 12.00 31.59 2.36
N VAL A 370 11.80 32.17 1.18
CA VAL A 370 12.41 31.71 -0.06
C VAL A 370 12.75 32.89 -0.95
N VAL A 371 13.85 32.79 -1.69
CA VAL A 371 14.29 33.80 -2.67
C VAL A 371 14.18 33.22 -4.07
N GLU A 372 13.55 33.95 -4.99
CA GLU A 372 13.48 33.57 -6.41
C GLU A 372 14.90 33.61 -7.02
N ASN A 373 15.28 32.54 -7.72
CA ASN A 373 16.58 32.43 -8.40
C ASN A 373 16.56 33.00 -9.82
#